data_AF-A0A3B5KSY3-F1
#
_entry.id   AF-A0A3B5KSY3-F1
#
_cell.length_a   1.000
_cell.length_b   1.000
_cell.length_c   1.000
_cell.angle_alpha   90.00
_cell.angle_beta   90.00
_cell.angle_gamma   90.00
#
_symmetry.space_group_name_H-M   'P 1'
#
loop_
_entity.id
_entity.type
_entity.pdbx_description
1 polymer ?
#
loop_
_entity_poly.entity_id
_entity_poly.type
_entity_poly.pdbx_seq_one_letter_code
_entity_poly.pdbx_strand_id
1 'polypeptide(L)'
;MTNFVSPPMDRKKKDKDEDGGDDDTNCNLICGSDYTAETKRSMAQISEKETSFELVEALLRYIETLQVAGAVLVFLPGWNLIYSMQRHLETNPHFGTGTHPSGARISSRRELTQQCRSDSRK
;
A
#
# COMPACT_ATOMS: atom_id res chain seq x y z
N MET A 1 15.10 14.74 -28.20
CA MET A 1 13.62 14.75 -28.07
C MET A 1 13.11 13.49 -28.73
N THR A 2 12.45 12.61 -27.99
CA THR A 2 11.96 11.32 -28.53
C THR A 2 10.68 11.56 -29.32
N ASN A 3 10.69 11.23 -30.61
CA ASN A 3 9.53 11.30 -31.52
C ASN A 3 8.54 10.18 -31.18
N PHE A 4 7.76 10.38 -30.12
CA PHE A 4 6.69 9.49 -29.73
C PHE A 4 5.48 9.68 -30.67
N VAL A 5 5.13 8.64 -31.41
CA VAL A 5 3.94 8.60 -32.26
C VAL A 5 2.88 7.77 -31.55
N SER A 6 1.78 8.41 -31.14
CA SER A 6 0.65 7.69 -30.54
C SER A 6 0.01 6.74 -31.55
N PRO A 7 -0.37 5.52 -31.15
CA PRO A 7 -1.09 4.60 -32.03
C PRO A 7 -2.40 5.24 -32.53
N PRO A 8 -2.79 5.01 -33.80
CA PRO A 8 -4.06 5.50 -34.33
C PRO A 8 -5.25 4.94 -33.53
N MET A 9 -6.20 5.81 -33.19
CA MET A 9 -7.44 5.41 -32.53
C MET A 9 -8.37 4.69 -33.52
N ASP A 10 -8.31 3.36 -33.57
CA ASP A 10 -9.35 2.58 -34.22
C ASP A 10 -10.59 2.50 -33.32
N ARG A 11 -11.54 3.39 -33.61
CA ARG A 11 -12.93 3.27 -33.17
C ARG A 11 -13.55 2.04 -33.84
N LYS A 12 -13.72 0.93 -33.10
CA LYS A 12 -14.84 0.02 -33.39
C LYS A 12 -15.33 -0.76 -32.16
N LYS A 13 -16.56 -0.39 -31.80
CA LYS A 13 -17.52 -1.00 -30.89
C LYS A 13 -17.58 -2.52 -31.04
N LYS A 14 -17.46 -3.24 -29.92
CA LYS A 14 -18.04 -4.58 -29.73
C LYS A 14 -18.76 -4.60 -28.39
N ASP A 15 -20.08 -4.42 -28.47
CA ASP A 15 -21.01 -4.93 -27.47
C ASP A 15 -20.71 -6.42 -27.26
N LYS A 16 -20.32 -6.77 -26.05
CA LYS A 16 -20.38 -8.14 -25.55
C LYS A 16 -20.76 -8.02 -24.08
N ASP A 17 -22.06 -7.93 -23.84
CA ASP A 17 -22.68 -8.39 -22.59
C ASP A 17 -22.26 -9.85 -22.41
N GLU A 18 -21.12 -10.06 -21.75
CA GLU A 18 -20.91 -11.30 -21.00
C GLU A 18 -21.39 -11.01 -19.60
N ASP A 19 -22.57 -11.58 -19.32
CA ASP A 19 -23.16 -11.89 -18.02
C ASP A 19 -22.06 -12.22 -17.00
N GLY A 20 -21.51 -11.16 -16.39
CA GLY A 20 -20.49 -11.24 -15.38
C GLY A 20 -21.17 -11.63 -14.09
N GLY A 21 -21.31 -12.94 -13.87
CA GLY A 21 -21.63 -13.50 -12.57
C GLY A 21 -20.62 -13.01 -11.55
N ASP A 22 -20.96 -11.90 -10.91
CA ASP A 22 -20.35 -11.29 -9.74
C ASP A 22 -20.54 -12.25 -8.57
N ASP A 23 -19.84 -13.37 -8.60
CA ASP A 23 -19.67 -14.20 -7.43
C ASP A 23 -18.61 -13.49 -6.58
N ASP A 24 -19.10 -12.65 -5.65
CA ASP A 24 -18.41 -11.98 -4.53
C ASP A 24 -17.62 -13.02 -3.67
N THR A 25 -16.71 -13.74 -4.30
CA THR A 25 -15.93 -14.79 -3.67
C THR A 25 -14.82 -14.13 -2.89
N ASN A 26 -14.97 -14.12 -1.57
CA ASN A 26 -13.93 -13.65 -0.66
C ASN A 26 -12.68 -14.53 -0.80
N CYS A 27 -11.65 -14.00 -1.45
CA CYS A 27 -10.38 -14.66 -1.70
C CYS A 27 -9.59 -14.90 -0.41
N ASN A 28 -9.86 -14.15 0.67
CA ASN A 28 -9.26 -14.43 1.99
C ASN A 28 -9.68 -15.79 2.56
N LEU A 29 -10.77 -16.40 2.06
CA LEU A 29 -11.18 -17.76 2.43
C LEU A 29 -10.42 -18.85 1.66
N ILE A 30 -9.77 -18.48 0.56
CA ILE A 30 -9.07 -19.40 -0.34
C ILE A 30 -7.60 -19.48 0.09
N CYS A 31 -7.31 -20.36 1.05
CA CYS A 31 -5.96 -20.60 1.55
C CYS A 31 -5.47 -22.03 1.27
N GLY A 32 -4.26 -22.17 0.71
CA GLY A 32 -3.63 -23.47 0.41
C GLY A 32 -3.35 -24.34 1.65
N SER A 33 -3.04 -25.61 1.45
CA SER A 33 -2.71 -26.56 2.53
C SER A 33 -1.44 -26.20 3.31
N ASP A 34 -0.56 -25.38 2.73
CA ASP A 34 0.77 -25.06 3.28
C ASP A 34 0.71 -24.07 4.45
N TYR A 35 -0.46 -23.46 4.69
CA TYR A 35 -0.68 -22.53 5.80
C TYR A 35 -1.28 -23.25 7.01
N THR A 36 -0.90 -22.79 8.20
CA THR A 36 -1.43 -23.30 9.46
C THR A 36 -2.93 -22.99 9.60
N ALA A 37 -3.64 -23.79 10.42
CA ALA A 37 -5.04 -23.54 10.72
C ALA A 37 -5.29 -22.16 11.35
N GLU A 38 -4.33 -21.66 12.13
CA GLU A 38 -4.38 -20.33 12.74
C GLU A 38 -4.30 -19.23 11.67
N THR A 39 -3.33 -19.31 10.75
CA THR A 39 -3.20 -18.36 9.63
C THR A 39 -4.48 -18.30 8.80
N LYS A 40 -5.07 -19.46 8.48
CA LYS A 40 -6.33 -19.55 7.72
C LYS A 40 -7.49 -18.86 8.44
N ARG A 41 -7.59 -19.09 9.75
CA ARG A 41 -8.61 -18.46 10.58
C ARG A 41 -8.43 -16.94 10.63
N SER A 42 -7.22 -16.46 10.85
CA SER A 42 -6.93 -15.02 10.88
C SER A 42 -7.20 -14.35 9.54
N MET A 43 -6.80 -14.99 8.43
CA MET A 43 -7.07 -14.49 7.07
C MET A 43 -8.57 -14.33 6.82
N ALA A 44 -9.38 -15.32 7.22
CA ALA A 44 -10.82 -15.31 7.06
C ALA A 44 -11.55 -14.20 7.84
N GLN A 45 -10.93 -13.59 8.85
CA GLN A 45 -11.52 -12.48 9.62
C GLN A 45 -11.21 -11.10 9.03
N ILE A 46 -10.34 -11.03 8.02
CA ILE A 46 -9.94 -9.75 7.40
C ILE A 46 -10.91 -9.42 6.26
N SER A 47 -11.36 -8.16 6.21
CA SER A 47 -12.17 -7.62 5.12
C SER A 47 -11.29 -7.30 3.90
N GLU A 48 -11.74 -7.70 2.70
CA GLU A 48 -11.06 -7.35 1.43
C GLU A 48 -11.28 -5.89 1.01
N LYS A 49 -12.36 -5.27 1.51
CA LYS A 49 -12.77 -3.92 1.10
C LYS A 49 -11.94 -2.83 1.78
N GLU A 50 -11.26 -3.17 2.87
CA GLU A 50 -10.57 -2.20 3.72
C GLU A 50 -9.11 -2.61 3.97
N THR A 51 -8.23 -1.61 4.06
CA THR A 51 -6.83 -1.85 4.42
C THR A 51 -6.68 -1.86 5.93
N SER A 52 -6.25 -2.99 6.51
CA SER A 52 -5.97 -3.10 7.95
C SER A 52 -4.66 -2.39 8.33
N PHE A 53 -4.74 -1.28 9.07
CA PHE A 53 -3.56 -0.52 9.51
C PHE A 53 -2.73 -1.27 10.56
N GLU A 54 -3.39 -2.03 11.43
CA GLU A 54 -2.71 -2.88 12.42
C GLU A 54 -1.86 -3.96 11.75
N LEU A 55 -2.33 -4.53 10.64
CA LEU A 55 -1.56 -5.51 9.88
C LEU A 55 -0.31 -4.88 9.25
N VAL A 56 -0.44 -3.68 8.68
CA VAL A 56 0.72 -2.94 8.12
C VAL A 56 1.71 -2.60 9.22
N GLU A 57 1.25 -2.16 10.39
CA GLU A 57 2.09 -1.89 11.55
C GLU A 57 2.85 -3.15 12.02
N ALA A 58 2.16 -4.28 12.17
CA ALA A 58 2.77 -5.55 12.54
C ALA A 58 3.82 -6.01 11.52
N LEU A 59 3.54 -5.82 10.22
CA LEU A 59 4.48 -6.12 9.15
C LEU A 59 5.73 -5.24 9.22
N LEU A 60 5.58 -3.94 9.48
CA LEU A 60 6.72 -3.02 9.64
C LEU A 60 7.60 -3.41 10.83
N ARG A 61 7.00 -3.79 11.97
CA ARG A 61 7.74 -4.31 13.11
C ARG A 61 8.49 -5.59 12.77
N TYR A 62 7.86 -6.50 12.03
CA TYR A 62 8.52 -7.73 11.60
C TYR A 62 9.74 -7.43 10.70
N ILE A 63 9.60 -6.54 9.72
CA ILE A 63 10.71 -6.14 8.83
C ILE A 63 11.89 -5.57 9.65
N GLU A 64 11.62 -4.79 10.70
CA GLU A 64 12.67 -4.28 11.58
C GLU A 64 13.46 -5.41 12.29
N THR A 65 12.79 -6.50 12.67
CA THR A 65 13.47 -7.66 13.29
C THR A 65 14.44 -8.39 12.35
N LEU A 66 14.31 -8.20 11.02
CA LEU A 66 15.22 -8.78 10.03
C LEU A 66 16.60 -8.10 10.01
N GLN A 67 16.76 -6.94 10.69
CA GLN A 67 18.03 -6.21 10.83
C GLN A 67 18.69 -5.82 9.50
N VAL A 68 17.89 -5.64 8.45
CA VAL A 68 18.36 -5.16 7.13
C VAL A 68 18.04 -3.68 7.00
N ALA A 69 19.06 -2.86 6.73
CA ALA A 69 18.87 -1.45 6.46
C ALA A 69 18.18 -1.25 5.10
N GLY A 70 17.08 -0.50 5.08
CA GLY A 70 16.34 -0.22 3.85
C GLY A 70 15.11 0.64 4.10
N ALA A 71 14.60 1.26 3.03
CA ALA A 71 13.32 1.96 3.06
C ALA A 71 12.19 0.99 2.69
N VAL A 72 11.03 1.15 3.32
CA VAL A 72 9.80 0.40 2.99
C VAL A 72 8.85 1.31 2.23
N LEU A 73 8.40 0.89 1.05
CA LEU A 73 7.42 1.61 0.23
C LEU A 73 6.07 0.88 0.29
N VAL A 74 5.05 1.56 0.80
CA VAL A 74 3.67 1.04 0.89
C VAL A 74 2.81 1.67 -0.20
N PHE A 75 2.11 0.84 -0.98
CA PHE A 75 1.14 1.28 -1.99
C PHE A 75 -0.27 1.29 -1.39
N LEU A 76 -0.92 2.45 -1.39
CA LEU A 76 -2.29 2.62 -0.88
C LEU A 76 -3.17 3.33 -1.92
N PRO A 77 -4.46 2.95 -2.05
CA PRO A 77 -5.36 3.59 -2.98
C PRO A 77 -5.82 4.95 -2.45
N GLY A 78 -5.41 6.03 -3.12
CA GLY A 78 -5.90 7.37 -2.84
C GLY A 78 -5.26 8.08 -1.65
N TRP A 79 -5.55 9.38 -1.53
CA TRP A 79 -4.89 10.27 -0.57
C TRP A 79 -5.36 10.06 0.87
N ASN A 80 -6.63 9.70 1.07
CA ASN A 80 -7.20 9.53 2.41
C ASN A 80 -6.47 8.43 3.18
N LEU A 81 -6.28 7.25 2.57
CA LEU A 81 -5.55 6.14 3.19
C LEU A 81 -4.07 6.47 3.44
N ILE A 82 -3.42 7.19 2.52
CA ILE A 82 -2.03 7.64 2.70
C ILE A 82 -1.92 8.54 3.94
N TYR A 83 -2.78 9.55 4.05
CA TYR A 83 -2.75 10.49 5.17
C TYR A 83 -3.11 9.79 6.49
N SER A 84 -4.15 8.96 6.51
CA SER A 84 -4.55 8.21 7.70
C SER A 84 -3.48 7.22 8.16
N MET A 85 -2.81 6.52 7.23
CA MET A 85 -1.70 5.62 7.55
C MET A 85 -0.51 6.39 8.14
N GLN A 86 -0.15 7.53 7.54
CA GLN A 86 0.90 8.39 8.08
C GLN A 86 0.59 8.80 9.52
N ARG A 87 -0.64 9.28 9.78
CA ARG A 87 -1.07 9.67 11.14
C ARG A 87 -1.11 8.51 12.12
N HIS A 88 -1.58 7.34 11.69
CA HIS A 88 -1.61 6.12 12.51
C HIS A 88 -0.20 5.75 12.99
N LEU A 89 0.77 5.74 12.07
CA LEU A 89 2.15 5.41 12.39
C LEU A 89 2.85 6.52 13.21
N GLU A 90 2.62 7.80 12.91
CA GLU A 90 3.15 8.93 13.69
C GLU A 90 2.63 8.97 15.14
N THR A 91 1.42 8.48 15.39
CA THR A 91 0.84 8.42 16.73
C THR A 91 1.39 7.23 17.53
N ASN A 92 1.91 6.22 16.84
CA ASN A 92 2.46 5.03 17.47
C ASN A 92 3.78 5.36 18.17
N PRO A 93 3.96 5.08 19.47
CA PRO A 93 5.20 5.39 20.18
C PRO A 93 6.45 4.79 19.54
N HIS A 94 6.29 3.61 18.91
CA HIS A 94 7.36 2.89 18.22
C HIS A 94 7.85 3.60 16.95
N PHE A 95 6.96 4.23 16.18
CA PHE A 95 7.31 4.86 14.90
C PHE A 95 7.33 6.40 14.95
N GLY A 96 6.63 7.01 15.90
CA GLY A 96 6.40 8.45 16.01
C GLY A 96 7.38 9.19 16.90
N THR A 97 7.98 8.53 17.90
CA THR A 97 9.04 9.15 18.70
C THR A 97 10.34 9.06 17.91
N GLY A 98 10.98 10.20 17.63
CA GLY A 98 12.22 10.31 16.83
C GLY A 98 13.47 9.68 17.47
N THR A 99 13.29 8.61 18.25
CA THR A 99 14.26 7.92 19.07
C THR A 99 14.75 6.61 18.45
N HIS A 100 14.52 6.39 17.15
CA HIS A 100 15.30 5.41 16.39
C HIS A 100 16.57 6.09 15.85
N PRO A 101 17.79 5.63 16.22
CA PRO A 101 19.05 6.15 15.67
C PRO A 101 19.20 5.88 14.15
N SER A 102 18.25 5.17 13.55
CA SER A 102 18.12 4.86 12.14
C SER A 102 16.85 5.47 11.54
N GLY A 103 16.76 6.81 11.52
CA GLY A 103 16.20 7.62 10.42
C GLY A 103 14.89 7.22 9.72
N ALA A 104 13.96 6.48 10.34
CA ALA A 104 12.67 6.13 9.75
C ALA A 104 11.76 7.36 9.71
N ARG A 105 12.01 8.27 8.76
CA ARG A 105 11.09 9.35 8.42
C ARG A 105 10.05 8.81 7.47
N ILE A 106 8.80 8.80 7.92
CA ILE A 106 7.65 8.57 7.04
C ILE A 106 7.58 9.81 6.13
N SER A 107 7.88 9.64 4.85
CA SER A 107 7.78 10.70 3.85
C SER A 107 6.79 10.31 2.78
N SER A 108 5.68 11.05 2.71
CA SER A 108 4.72 10.92 1.62
C SER A 108 5.29 11.55 0.35
N ARG A 109 4.98 10.98 -0.82
CA ARG A 109 5.47 11.46 -2.13
C ARG A 109 5.14 12.94 -2.39
N ARG A 110 4.10 13.48 -1.75
CA ARG A 110 3.77 14.92 -1.80
C ARG A 110 4.71 15.79 -0.98
N GLU A 111 5.24 15.32 0.14
CA GLU A 111 6.27 16.02 0.91
C GLU A 111 7.57 16.10 0.11
N LEU A 112 7.96 15.02 -0.59
CA LEU A 112 9.09 15.03 -1.51
C LEU A 112 8.89 16.04 -2.65
N THR A 113 7.68 16.13 -3.20
CA THR A 113 7.36 17.08 -4.29
C THR A 113 7.35 18.54 -3.78
N GLN A 114 6.86 18.79 -2.56
CA GLN A 114 6.89 20.11 -1.94
C GLN A 114 8.31 20.52 -1.52
N GLN A 115 9.12 19.60 -1.00
CA GLN A 115 10.52 19.83 -0.66
C GLN A 115 11.33 20.20 -1.92
N CYS A 116 11.19 19.47 -3.03
CA CYS A 116 11.82 19.83 -4.30
C CYS A 116 11.36 21.20 -4.83
N ARG A 117 10.09 21.58 -4.65
CA ARG A 117 9.58 22.91 -5.05
C ARG A 117 10.06 24.06 -4.16
N SER A 118 10.50 23.75 -2.95
CA SER A 118 11.02 24.72 -1.98
C SER A 118 12.51 24.97 -2.21
N ASP A 119 13.27 23.90 -2.51
CA ASP A 119 14.71 23.97 -2.81
C ASP A 119 15.00 24.69 -4.13
N SER A 120 14.16 24.52 -5.17
CA SER A 120 14.30 25.27 -6.44
C SER A 120 13.95 26.76 -6.38
N ARG A 121 13.65 27.32 -5.20
CA ARG A 121 13.36 28.76 -5.00
C ARG A 121 14.42 29.50 -4.18
N LYS A 122 15.54 28.86 -3.87
CA LYS A 122 16.78 29.52 -3.42
C LYS A 122 17.82 29.47 -4.54
#